data_AF-A0A843HCP1-F1
#
_entry.id   AF-A0A843HCP1-F1
#
_cell.length_a   1.000
_cell.length_b   1.000
_cell.length_c   1.000
_cell.angle_alpha   90.00
_cell.angle_beta   90.00
_cell.angle_gamma   90.00
#
_symmetry.space_group_name_H-M   'P 1'
#
loop_
_entity.id
_entity.type
_entity.pdbx_description
1 polymer ?
#
loop_
_entity_poly.entity_id
_entity_poly.type
_entity_poly.pdbx_seq_one_letter_code
_entity_poly.pdbx_strand_id
1 'polypeptide(L)'
;MSFNIVFMNNQQELNKISKSPSTVMTLTGTLREETDIVDPVIVVEYDGTLTNTNYMHIPTFNRYYFINKIESVRTGLWRVYGHCDVLKTYSQGILGTKCVVARNQNEYNLYLNDAYFKVQSNPRLQVINFPNKFSGESYVLVMKGAQTVPAST
;
A
#
# COMPACT_ATOMS: atom_id res chain seq x y z
N MET A 1 9.44 0.86 -33.22
CA MET A 1 8.03 1.31 -33.08
C MET A 1 8.03 2.51 -32.15
N SER A 2 7.41 3.63 -32.55
CA SER A 2 7.31 4.83 -31.72
C SER A 2 6.00 4.83 -30.92
N PHE A 3 6.04 5.34 -29.69
CA PHE A 3 4.86 5.44 -28.83
C PHE A 3 4.91 6.71 -27.98
N ASN A 4 3.75 7.11 -27.48
CA ASN A 4 3.63 8.30 -26.64
C ASN A 4 4.05 8.00 -25.21
N ILE A 5 4.73 8.97 -24.60
CA ILE A 5 5.24 8.92 -23.24
C ILE A 5 4.82 10.22 -22.57
N VAL A 6 4.11 10.09 -21.46
CA VAL A 6 3.67 11.24 -20.67
C VAL A 6 4.68 11.44 -19.56
N PHE A 7 5.44 12.52 -19.64
CA PHE A 7 6.36 12.95 -18.60
C PHE A 7 5.62 13.75 -17.55
N MET A 8 5.92 13.43 -16.30
CA MET A 8 5.18 13.90 -15.13
C MET A 8 6.13 14.31 -14.00
N ASN A 9 5.59 15.06 -13.05
CA ASN A 9 6.24 15.39 -11.79
C ASN A 9 5.42 14.83 -10.63
N ASN A 10 6.05 13.99 -9.81
CA ASN A 10 5.53 13.44 -8.58
C ASN A 10 6.22 14.12 -7.38
N GLN A 11 5.42 14.77 -6.53
CA GLN A 11 5.87 15.36 -5.25
C GLN A 11 5.47 14.51 -4.04
N GLN A 12 4.76 13.40 -4.27
CA GLN A 12 4.26 12.54 -3.20
C GLN A 12 5.26 11.43 -2.87
N GLU A 13 5.13 10.88 -1.66
CA GLU A 13 5.99 9.80 -1.14
C GLU A 13 6.12 8.62 -2.09
N LEU A 14 7.30 7.98 -2.05
CA LEU A 14 7.63 6.84 -2.90
C LEU A 14 6.66 5.66 -2.70
N ASN A 15 6.34 5.34 -1.45
CA ASN A 15 5.53 4.17 -1.08
C ASN A 15 4.04 4.47 -0.92
N LYS A 16 3.52 5.44 -1.69
CA LYS A 16 2.09 5.76 -1.73
C LYS A 16 1.40 5.03 -2.88
N ILE A 17 0.25 4.41 -2.63
CA ILE A 17 -0.52 3.73 -3.68
C ILE A 17 -1.34 4.69 -4.54
N SER A 18 -1.98 5.67 -3.91
CA SER A 18 -2.85 6.67 -4.55
C SER A 18 -2.07 7.91 -5.00
N LYS A 19 -1.04 7.70 -5.83
CA LYS A 19 -0.27 8.82 -6.39
C LYS A 19 -1.08 9.59 -7.44
N SER A 20 -0.95 10.91 -7.47
CA SER A 20 -1.58 11.83 -8.43
C SER A 20 -0.51 12.78 -9.01
N PRO A 21 0.42 12.25 -9.84
CA PRO A 21 1.48 13.07 -10.43
C PRO A 21 0.90 14.07 -11.43
N SER A 22 1.50 15.25 -11.52
CA SER A 22 1.09 16.28 -12.48
C SER A 22 1.77 16.07 -13.83
N THR A 23 0.99 16.17 -14.91
CA THR A 23 1.54 16.09 -16.27
C THR A 23 2.37 17.32 -16.58
N VAL A 24 3.59 17.11 -17.04
CA VAL A 24 4.49 18.18 -17.52
C VAL A 24 4.38 18.29 -19.03
N MET A 25 4.55 17.18 -19.74
CA MET A 25 4.57 17.15 -21.20
C MET A 25 4.31 15.74 -21.74
N THR A 26 3.94 15.64 -23.01
CA THR A 26 3.85 14.37 -23.73
C THR A 26 4.79 14.41 -24.91
N LEU A 27 5.64 13.39 -25.03
CA LEU A 27 6.59 13.25 -26.12
C LEU A 27 6.46 11.87 -26.76
N THR A 28 6.90 11.75 -28.00
CA THR A 28 6.98 10.47 -28.68
C THR A 28 8.39 9.90 -28.50
N GLY A 29 8.49 8.68 -27.99
CA GLY A 29 9.75 7.98 -27.78
C GLY A 29 9.82 6.66 -28.53
N THR A 30 11.02 6.11 -28.56
CA THR A 30 11.30 4.77 -29.09
C THR A 30 12.03 3.94 -28.05
N LEU A 31 11.71 2.66 -27.97
CA LEU A 31 12.53 1.70 -27.23
C LEU A 31 13.80 1.46 -28.02
N ARG A 32 14.88 1.15 -27.30
CA ARG A 32 16.04 0.52 -27.91
C ARG A 32 15.69 -0.93 -28.28
N GLU A 33 16.70 -1.73 -28.59
CA GLU A 33 16.59 -3.15 -28.89
C GLU A 33 16.00 -3.92 -27.67
N GLU A 34 16.58 -5.04 -27.25
CA GLU A 34 16.08 -5.77 -26.08
C GLU A 34 15.96 -4.84 -24.87
N THR A 35 14.73 -4.55 -24.46
CA THR A 35 14.41 -3.59 -23.40
C THR A 35 13.53 -4.29 -22.38
N ASP A 36 13.90 -4.15 -21.11
CA ASP A 36 13.09 -4.65 -20.01
C ASP A 36 11.84 -3.76 -19.85
N ILE A 37 10.69 -4.41 -19.62
CA ILE A 37 9.44 -3.71 -19.32
C ILE A 37 9.45 -3.19 -17.87
N VAL A 38 10.23 -3.79 -16.97
CA VAL A 38 10.37 -3.32 -15.58
C VAL A 38 11.30 -2.12 -15.49
N ASP A 39 12.42 -2.17 -16.20
CA ASP A 39 13.47 -1.14 -16.24
C ASP A 39 13.69 -0.60 -17.66
N PRO A 40 12.73 0.14 -18.23
CA PRO A 40 12.81 0.56 -19.61
C PRO A 40 13.85 1.66 -19.80
N VAL A 41 14.59 1.55 -20.92
CA VAL A 41 15.48 2.60 -21.42
C VAL A 41 14.89 3.17 -22.70
N ILE A 42 14.51 4.44 -22.66
CA ILE A 42 13.76 5.08 -23.73
C ILE A 42 14.59 6.22 -24.31
N VAL A 43 14.56 6.34 -25.63
CA VAL A 43 15.14 7.46 -26.35
C VAL A 43 14.03 8.38 -26.84
N VAL A 44 14.19 9.67 -26.58
CA VAL A 44 13.20 10.71 -26.90
C VAL A 44 13.90 11.87 -27.58
N GLU A 45 13.30 12.36 -28.66
CA GLU A 45 13.76 13.56 -29.37
C GLU A 45 13.03 14.79 -28.81
N TYR A 46 13.80 15.73 -28.26
CA TYR A 46 13.29 16.97 -27.69
C TYR A 46 14.40 18.02 -27.58
N ASP A 47 14.18 19.19 -28.16
CA ASP A 47 15.16 20.29 -28.20
C ASP A 47 15.25 21.08 -26.88
N GLY A 48 14.32 20.86 -25.94
CA GLY A 48 14.35 21.49 -24.62
C GLY A 48 15.01 20.64 -23.54
N THR A 49 14.81 21.05 -22.27
CA THR A 49 15.36 20.36 -21.09
C THR A 49 14.30 19.60 -20.30
N LEU A 50 14.63 18.42 -19.79
CA LEU A 50 13.74 17.56 -19.00
C LEU A 50 13.87 17.74 -17.47
N THR A 51 14.35 18.90 -17.00
CA THR A 51 14.81 19.14 -15.62
C THR A 51 13.74 19.00 -14.53
N ASN A 52 12.45 19.08 -14.88
CA ASN A 52 11.33 18.99 -13.94
C ASN A 52 10.52 17.69 -14.05
N THR A 53 11.10 16.66 -14.67
CA THR A 53 10.44 15.36 -14.89
C THR A 53 11.11 14.30 -14.02
N ASN A 54 10.34 13.69 -13.12
CA ASN A 54 10.81 12.62 -12.23
C ASN A 54 9.95 11.35 -12.32
N TYR A 55 8.91 11.40 -13.15
CA TYR A 55 7.96 10.32 -13.32
C TYR A 55 7.50 10.23 -14.78
N MET A 56 7.15 9.04 -15.24
CA MET A 56 6.62 8.86 -16.59
C MET A 56 5.53 7.79 -16.65
N HIS A 57 4.60 7.97 -17.59
CA HIS A 57 3.57 6.99 -17.92
C HIS A 57 3.69 6.59 -19.38
N ILE A 58 3.72 5.27 -19.62
CA ILE A 58 3.75 4.69 -20.97
C ILE A 58 2.41 4.01 -21.22
N PRO A 59 1.48 4.65 -21.96
CA PRO A 59 0.15 4.11 -22.20
C PRO A 59 0.15 2.76 -22.91
N THR A 60 1.13 2.51 -23.80
CA THR A 60 1.27 1.25 -24.52
C THR A 60 1.46 0.05 -23.58
N PHE A 61 2.12 0.26 -22.45
CA PHE A 61 2.30 -0.78 -21.42
C PHE A 61 1.28 -0.69 -20.29
N ASN A 62 0.50 0.38 -20.25
CA ASN A 62 -0.37 0.74 -19.13
C ASN A 62 0.38 0.70 -17.78
N ARG A 63 1.61 1.22 -17.78
CA ARG A 63 2.54 1.19 -16.65
C ARG A 63 3.09 2.57 -16.35
N TYR A 64 3.31 2.81 -15.06
CA TYR A 64 3.95 4.00 -14.53
C TYR A 64 5.36 3.69 -14.06
N TYR A 65 6.25 4.66 -14.20
CA TYR A 65 7.67 4.50 -13.90
C TYR A 65 8.22 5.73 -13.16
N PHE A 66 9.07 5.48 -12.18
CA PHE A 66 9.97 6.49 -11.64
C PHE A 66 11.12 6.72 -12.62
N ILE A 67 11.53 7.97 -12.81
CA ILE A 67 12.72 8.28 -13.61
C ILE A 67 13.94 8.22 -12.70
N ASN A 68 14.83 7.27 -12.95
CA ASN A 68 16.07 7.10 -12.19
C ASN A 68 17.18 8.02 -12.71
N LYS A 69 17.26 8.18 -14.04
CA LYS A 69 18.32 8.94 -14.70
C LYS A 69 17.82 9.52 -16.03
N ILE A 70 18.31 10.71 -16.35
CA ILE A 70 18.15 11.34 -17.66
C ILE A 70 19.54 11.68 -18.18
N GLU A 71 19.89 11.19 -19.37
CA GLU A 71 21.16 11.44 -20.04
C GLU A 71 20.89 12.21 -21.34
N SER A 72 21.65 13.28 -21.58
CA SER A 72 21.71 13.91 -22.91
C SER A 72 22.70 13.13 -23.77
N VAL A 73 22.23 12.51 -24.85
CA VAL A 73 23.09 11.72 -25.75
C VAL A 73 23.71 12.62 -26.83
N ARG A 74 22.91 13.53 -27.37
CA ARG A 74 23.31 14.59 -28.32
C ARG A 74 22.28 15.72 -28.26
N THR A 75 22.55 16.83 -28.93
CA THR A 75 21.58 17.93 -29.08
C THR A 75 20.24 17.39 -29.61
N GLY A 76 19.16 17.68 -28.89
CA GLY A 76 17.81 17.23 -29.23
C GLY A 76 17.51 15.75 -28.93
N LEU A 77 18.45 14.97 -28.36
CA LEU A 77 18.23 13.55 -28.06
C LEU A 77 18.53 13.21 -26.60
N TRP A 78 17.50 12.74 -25.91
CA TRP A 78 17.55 12.38 -24.50
C TRP A 78 17.33 10.88 -24.32
N ARG A 79 18.04 10.31 -23.35
CA ARG A 79 17.85 8.95 -22.90
C ARG A 79 17.35 8.96 -21.47
N VAL A 80 16.22 8.30 -21.24
CA VAL A 80 15.53 8.26 -19.95
C VAL A 80 15.51 6.82 -19.45
N TYR A 81 15.95 6.64 -18.21
CA TYR A 81 15.96 5.36 -17.53
C TYR A 81 14.82 5.35 -16.50
N GLY A 82 13.91 4.39 -16.67
CA GLY A 82 12.77 4.19 -15.80
C GLY A 82 12.92 2.99 -14.89
N HIS A 83 12.18 2.99 -13.78
CA HIS A 83 11.89 1.80 -12.98
C HIS A 83 10.40 1.74 -12.66
N CYS A 84 9.78 0.56 -12.84
CA CYS A 84 8.33 0.40 -12.72
C CYS A 84 7.81 0.70 -11.30
N ASP A 85 6.84 1.61 -11.19
CA ASP A 85 6.07 1.80 -9.97
C ASP A 85 4.91 0.80 -9.92
N VAL A 86 5.16 -0.35 -9.29
CA VAL A 86 4.17 -1.42 -9.13
C VAL A 86 2.95 -0.99 -8.32
N LEU A 87 3.13 -0.09 -7.33
CA LEU A 87 2.03 0.35 -6.46
C LEU A 87 1.04 1.20 -7.24
N LYS A 88 1.53 2.15 -8.05
CA LYS A 88 0.67 2.98 -8.87
C LYS A 88 0.06 2.19 -10.03
N THR A 89 0.87 1.37 -10.71
CA THR A 89 0.46 0.56 -11.86
C THR A 89 -0.67 -0.42 -11.50
N TYR A 90 -0.55 -1.13 -10.38
CA TYR A 90 -1.52 -2.13 -9.96
C TYR A 90 -2.47 -1.63 -8.86
N SER A 91 -2.54 -0.32 -8.63
CA SER A 91 -3.31 0.31 -7.55
C SER A 91 -4.76 -0.19 -7.47
N GLN A 92 -5.46 -0.27 -8.59
CA GLN A 92 -6.85 -0.73 -8.65
C GLN A 92 -7.01 -2.17 -8.15
N GLY A 93 -6.12 -3.08 -8.58
CA GLY A 93 -6.16 -4.48 -8.16
C GLY A 93 -5.86 -4.62 -6.68
N ILE A 94 -4.81 -3.93 -6.19
CA ILE A 94 -4.40 -3.96 -4.79
C ILE A 94 -5.51 -3.43 -3.88
N LEU A 95 -6.11 -2.28 -4.22
CA LEU A 95 -7.21 -1.69 -3.44
C LEU A 95 -8.48 -2.55 -3.43
N GLY A 96 -8.67 -3.39 -4.45
CA GLY A 96 -9.79 -4.35 -4.51
C GLY A 96 -9.56 -5.65 -3.74
N THR A 97 -8.35 -5.92 -3.23
CA THR A 97 -8.07 -7.16 -2.50
C THR A 97 -8.70 -7.15 -1.09
N LYS A 98 -9.35 -8.25 -0.73
CA LYS A 98 -9.83 -8.47 0.64
C LYS A 98 -8.67 -9.02 1.48
N CYS A 99 -8.19 -8.25 2.45
CA CYS A 99 -7.11 -8.64 3.34
C CYS A 99 -7.47 -8.32 4.80
N VAL A 100 -6.83 -9.01 5.73
CA VAL A 100 -6.86 -8.62 7.15
C VAL A 100 -5.87 -7.48 7.32
N VAL A 101 -6.41 -6.29 7.57
CA VAL A 101 -5.60 -5.10 7.77
C VAL A 101 -5.09 -5.09 9.21
N ALA A 102 -3.78 -5.24 9.39
CA ALA A 102 -3.17 -5.26 10.72
C ALA A 102 -3.29 -3.90 11.42
N ARG A 103 -3.15 -2.79 10.68
CA ARG A 103 -3.23 -1.42 11.20
C ARG A 103 -3.82 -0.48 10.16
N ASN A 104 -4.69 0.43 10.60
CA ASN A 104 -5.24 1.51 9.80
C ASN A 104 -5.42 2.73 10.70
N GLN A 105 -5.12 3.92 10.17
CA GLN A 105 -5.28 5.18 10.90
C GLN A 105 -6.75 5.62 11.03
N ASN A 106 -7.63 5.18 10.12
CA ASN A 106 -9.02 5.63 10.06
C ASN A 106 -10.00 4.68 10.78
N GLU A 107 -9.72 3.37 10.77
CA GLU A 107 -10.55 2.34 11.42
C GLU A 107 -9.67 1.53 12.36
N TYR A 108 -9.99 1.57 13.65
CA TYR A 108 -9.28 0.81 14.68
C TYR A 108 -10.09 -0.43 15.06
N ASN A 109 -9.40 -1.57 15.19
CA ASN A 109 -9.99 -2.80 15.72
C ASN A 109 -9.22 -3.23 16.97
N LEU A 110 -9.77 -2.94 18.14
CA LEU A 110 -9.16 -3.25 19.44
C LEU A 110 -9.11 -4.75 19.76
N TYR A 111 -9.71 -5.60 18.91
CA TYR A 111 -9.64 -7.05 19.01
C TYR A 111 -8.50 -7.67 18.20
N LEU A 112 -7.84 -6.90 17.33
CA LEU A 112 -6.63 -7.38 16.65
C LEU A 112 -5.49 -7.42 17.67
N ASN A 113 -4.83 -8.56 17.77
CA ASN A 113 -3.64 -8.71 18.61
C ASN A 113 -2.46 -8.01 17.93
N ASP A 114 -2.23 -6.75 18.30
CA ASP A 114 -1.09 -5.95 17.84
C ASP A 114 -0.10 -5.75 18.99
N ALA A 115 1.16 -6.17 18.80
CA ALA A 115 2.20 -6.03 19.83
C ALA A 115 2.53 -4.56 20.16
N TYR A 116 2.23 -3.63 19.26
CA TYR A 116 2.54 -2.20 19.42
C TYR A 116 1.32 -1.36 19.84
N PHE A 117 0.12 -1.95 19.88
CA PHE A 117 -1.10 -1.25 20.25
C PHE A 117 -1.84 -2.02 21.34
N LYS A 118 -2.32 -1.34 22.38
CA LYS A 118 -2.98 -2.02 23.50
C LYS A 118 -4.29 -2.65 23.02
N VAL A 119 -4.35 -3.98 23.06
CA VAL A 119 -5.57 -4.76 22.84
C VAL A 119 -6.50 -4.55 24.03
N GLN A 120 -7.76 -4.23 23.77
CA GLN A 120 -8.76 -4.19 24.84
C GLN A 120 -9.24 -5.61 25.12
N SER A 121 -8.69 -6.23 26.17
CA SER A 121 -9.21 -7.49 26.70
C SER A 121 -10.28 -7.18 27.74
N ASN A 122 -11.54 -7.44 27.43
CA ASN A 122 -12.64 -7.33 28.39
C ASN A 122 -12.84 -8.71 29.07
N PRO A 123 -12.29 -8.94 30.28
CA PRO A 123 -12.52 -10.20 30.98
C PRO A 123 -14.01 -10.33 31.33
N ARG A 124 -14.56 -11.52 31.13
CA ARG A 124 -15.90 -11.85 31.65
C ARG A 124 -15.79 -12.02 33.17
N LEU A 125 -16.10 -10.96 33.90
CA LEU A 125 -16.21 -10.98 35.36
C LEU A 125 -17.62 -11.38 35.75
N GLN A 126 -17.75 -12.45 36.53
CA GLN A 126 -18.98 -12.78 37.24
C GLN A 126 -18.73 -12.61 38.73
N VAL A 127 -19.42 -11.64 39.34
CA VAL A 127 -19.47 -11.48 40.78
C VAL A 127 -20.68 -12.24 41.28
N ILE A 128 -20.45 -13.35 41.99
CA ILE A 128 -21.52 -14.14 42.60
C ILE A 128 -21.60 -13.71 44.07
N ASN A 129 -22.70 -13.07 44.46
CA ASN A 129 -22.97 -12.78 45.85
C ASN A 129 -23.38 -14.07 46.56
N PHE A 130 -22.67 -14.40 47.64
CA PHE A 130 -23.05 -15.54 48.46
C PHE A 130 -24.34 -15.20 49.23
N PRO A 131 -25.35 -16.09 49.22
CA PRO A 131 -26.61 -15.85 49.94
C PRO A 131 -26.42 -15.71 51.46
N ASN A 132 -25.39 -16.35 52.00
CA ASN A 132 -25.10 -16.38 53.43
C ASN A 132 -23.67 -15.90 53.71
N LYS A 133 -23.47 -15.23 54.84
CA LYS A 133 -22.14 -14.81 55.30
C LYS A 133 -21.28 -16.03 55.64
N PHE A 134 -20.01 -15.99 55.27
CA PHE A 134 -19.02 -16.95 55.73
C PHE A 134 -18.89 -16.85 57.26
N SER A 135 -19.35 -17.88 57.98
CA SER A 135 -19.15 -18.03 59.43
C SER A 135 -18.61 -19.43 59.74
N GLY A 136 -17.35 -19.51 60.18
CA GLY A 136 -16.56 -20.75 60.32
C GLY A 136 -15.06 -20.57 60.02
N GLU A 137 -14.22 -21.49 60.48
CA GLU A 137 -12.75 -21.44 60.28
C GLU A 137 -12.28 -22.06 58.95
N SER A 138 -13.15 -22.80 58.24
CA SER A 138 -12.81 -23.48 56.99
C SER A 138 -14.00 -23.59 56.05
N TYR A 139 -13.75 -23.41 54.75
CA TYR A 139 -14.76 -23.49 53.69
C TYR A 139 -14.23 -24.29 52.51
N VAL A 140 -15.10 -25.03 51.84
CA VAL A 140 -14.78 -25.75 50.60
C VAL A 140 -15.51 -25.09 49.44
N LEU A 141 -14.75 -24.62 48.46
CA LEU A 141 -15.29 -24.08 47.21
C LEU A 141 -15.33 -25.19 46.18
N VAL A 142 -16.54 -25.53 45.71
CA VAL A 142 -16.72 -26.51 44.61
C VAL A 142 -17.16 -25.74 43.36
N MET A 143 -16.25 -25.62 42.40
CA MET A 143 -16.54 -24.99 41.11
C MET A 143 -16.96 -26.06 40.10
N LYS A 144 -18.17 -25.94 39.54
CA LYS A 144 -18.61 -26.76 38.40
C LYS A 144 -18.33 -25.99 37.12
N GLY A 145 -17.30 -26.38 36.37
CA GLY A 145 -17.06 -25.83 35.04
C GLY A 145 -18.15 -26.29 34.08
N ALA A 146 -19.08 -25.40 33.73
CA ALA A 146 -20.14 -25.69 32.76
C ALA A 146 -20.06 -24.68 31.60
N GLN A 147 -19.84 -25.18 30.38
CA GLN A 147 -20.01 -24.41 29.16
C GLN A 147 -21.53 -24.33 28.88
N THR A 148 -22.13 -23.17 29.13
CA THR A 148 -23.55 -22.96 28.82
C THR A 148 -23.72 -22.74 27.32
N VAL A 149 -24.17 -23.76 26.60
CA VAL A 149 -24.77 -23.61 25.27
C VAL A 149 -26.16 -22.99 25.48
N PRO A 150 -26.53 -21.90 24.78
CA PRO A 150 -27.85 -21.28 24.96
C PRO A 150 -28.94 -22.24 24.48
N ALA A 151 -29.97 -22.45 25.32
CA ALA A 151 -31.15 -23.21 24.94
C ALA A 151 -31.98 -22.38 23.97
N SER A 152 -32.20 -22.89 22.76
CA SER A 152 -33.15 -22.37 21.79
C SER A 152 -34.57 -22.58 22.29
N THR A 153 -35.32 -21.49 22.49
CA THR A 153 -36.79 -21.48 22.36
C THR A 153 -37.19 -20.19 21.66
#